data_AF-A0AA50HPR3-F1
#
_entry.id   AF-A0AA50HPR3-F1
#
_cell.length_a   1.000
_cell.length_b   1.000
_cell.length_c   1.000
_cell.angle_alpha   90.00
_cell.angle_beta   90.00
_cell.angle_gamma   90.00
#
_symmetry.space_group_name_H-M   'P 1'
#
loop_
_entity.id
_entity.type
_entity.pdbx_description
1 polymer ?
#
loop_
_entity_poly.entity_id
_entity_poly.type
_entity_poly.pdbx_seq_one_letter_code
_entity_poly.pdbx_strand_id
1 'polypeptide(L)'
;MRRLKLSALAALLSLTIGAACAENSTYSLKSDAGQTDRGSSQNKDLAESGATLLKKGEYLAVASDCTACHTGTKPFAGGKAIESPVGEIIATNITPSKTAGIGNYTEQQFADAVRKGIRADGAHLYPAMPYTAYATLTDEDIHALYSYFMSGVQPVDEPARQTHLPFPLNLRFSMLFWNTLFLKSPGYTPDSSQSESWNRGRYLVEGATHCSTCHTPRGFLMQEKEDQAFTGAQVGPWFAPNITHNAVSGIGSWSQQDLVTYLKTGRLAGKAQAAGSMAEAITHSFQHLSPADLTAIAEYLATVPDAQAPAQGQSRFQQGKAANNLVAFRGEAFSAPVKDEGARLFSGNCASCHGSSGQGTEDGFYPSLFHNSATAEQNPANLVATILNGVERDTAQGNVFMPPFGEQPNALNHLNDDQVATLSNWILRHYGNAEVTVSASQVAEIRRGGPASPLVMMAQVGVAAAGVVIIALILFLLWRRKRRQNA
;
A
#
# COMPACT_ATOMS: atom_id res chain seq x y z
N MET A 1 -39.87 -26.73 32.01
CA MET A 1 -40.80 -27.78 31.52
C MET A 1 -40.28 -28.28 30.18
N ARG A 2 -40.15 -29.62 30.05
CA ARG A 2 -39.72 -30.43 28.88
C ARG A 2 -38.27 -30.23 28.38
N ARG A 3 -37.48 -31.23 28.00
CA ARG A 3 -37.16 -32.62 28.41
C ARG A 3 -36.13 -33.11 27.35
N LEU A 4 -35.10 -33.83 27.79
CA LEU A 4 -34.10 -34.62 27.05
C LEU A 4 -34.54 -35.28 25.72
N LYS A 5 -33.58 -35.50 24.79
CA LYS A 5 -33.08 -36.85 24.41
C LYS A 5 -31.86 -36.83 23.46
N LEU A 6 -30.82 -37.60 23.85
CA LEU A 6 -29.80 -38.23 22.99
C LEU A 6 -30.42 -39.35 22.15
N SER A 7 -29.89 -39.61 20.95
CA SER A 7 -29.75 -40.94 20.34
C SER A 7 -28.67 -40.94 19.24
N ALA A 8 -27.72 -41.88 19.31
CA ALA A 8 -26.79 -42.28 18.26
C ALA A 8 -27.43 -43.35 17.34
N LEU A 9 -26.93 -43.56 16.12
CA LEU A 9 -26.48 -44.87 15.63
C LEU A 9 -25.86 -44.80 14.22
N ALA A 10 -24.84 -45.64 14.03
CA ALA A 10 -24.13 -45.93 12.77
C ALA A 10 -24.88 -46.97 11.90
N ALA A 11 -24.58 -47.00 10.60
CA ALA A 11 -24.78 -48.18 9.75
C ALA A 11 -23.72 -48.23 8.62
N LEU A 12 -23.23 -49.45 8.39
CA LEU A 12 -22.11 -49.88 7.54
C LEU A 12 -22.64 -50.86 6.46
N LEU A 13 -21.83 -51.06 5.41
CA LEU A 13 -21.88 -52.10 4.35
C LEU A 13 -22.95 -51.95 3.25
N SER A 14 -22.64 -52.09 1.96
CA SER A 14 -22.12 -53.35 1.38
C SER A 14 -21.56 -53.21 -0.04
N LEU A 15 -20.53 -54.03 -0.31
CA LEU A 15 -19.91 -54.39 -1.59
C LEU A 15 -20.90 -55.12 -2.53
N THR A 16 -20.83 -54.86 -3.82
CA THR A 16 -21.24 -55.82 -4.86
C THR A 16 -20.12 -56.01 -5.89
N ILE A 17 -19.64 -57.25 -5.96
CA ILE A 17 -18.74 -57.79 -6.97
C ILE A 17 -19.62 -58.33 -8.10
N GLY A 18 -19.37 -57.89 -9.33
CA GLY A 18 -19.96 -58.45 -10.54
C GLY A 18 -18.87 -58.77 -11.55
N ALA A 19 -18.44 -60.04 -11.58
CA ALA A 19 -17.62 -60.60 -12.63
C ALA A 19 -18.53 -61.06 -13.78
N ALA A 20 -18.17 -60.74 -15.02
CA ALA A 20 -18.68 -61.44 -16.20
C ALA A 20 -17.59 -61.51 -17.29
N CYS A 21 -17.61 -62.65 -17.96
CA CYS A 21 -16.55 -63.32 -18.69
C CYS A 21 -16.04 -62.64 -19.97
N ALA A 22 -14.85 -63.11 -20.34
CA ALA A 22 -14.10 -62.85 -21.56
C ALA A 22 -14.82 -63.31 -22.84
N GLU A 23 -14.50 -62.65 -23.96
CA GLU A 23 -14.48 -63.28 -25.28
C GLU A 23 -13.38 -62.68 -26.16
N ASN A 24 -12.68 -63.59 -26.85
CA ASN A 24 -11.55 -63.41 -27.74
C ASN A 24 -11.82 -62.46 -28.91
N SER A 25 -10.81 -61.68 -29.31
CA SER A 25 -10.54 -61.40 -30.72
C SER A 25 -9.08 -60.95 -30.93
N THR A 26 -8.31 -61.90 -31.44
CA THR A 26 -7.15 -61.79 -32.35
C THR A 26 -6.51 -60.41 -32.54
N TYR A 27 -5.26 -60.30 -32.07
CA TYR A 27 -4.27 -59.33 -32.55
C TYR A 27 -4.03 -59.49 -34.06
N SER A 28 -4.27 -58.42 -34.82
CA SER A 28 -3.74 -58.24 -36.18
C SER A 28 -2.74 -57.09 -36.14
N LEU A 29 -1.47 -57.41 -36.37
CA LEU A 29 -0.40 -56.44 -36.53
C LEU A 29 -0.58 -55.72 -37.87
N LYS A 30 -1.06 -54.47 -37.82
CA LYS A 30 -0.79 -53.48 -38.87
C LYS A 30 0.06 -52.38 -38.27
N SER A 31 1.31 -52.34 -38.73
CA SER A 31 2.20 -51.19 -38.61
C SER A 31 1.57 -50.00 -39.31
N ASP A 32 1.24 -48.94 -38.58
CA ASP A 32 0.93 -47.65 -39.17
C ASP A 32 1.75 -46.56 -38.50
N ALA A 33 2.52 -45.88 -39.33
CA ALA A 33 3.36 -44.74 -38.98
C ALA A 33 2.46 -43.56 -38.64
N GLY A 34 2.24 -43.30 -37.34
CA GLY A 34 1.37 -42.21 -36.87
C GLY A 34 1.71 -41.71 -35.47
N GLN A 35 2.98 -41.76 -35.09
CA GLN A 35 3.42 -41.53 -33.70
C GLN A 35 4.52 -40.46 -33.62
N THR A 36 4.36 -39.34 -34.32
CA THR A 36 5.25 -38.17 -34.19
C THR A 36 4.53 -36.85 -33.92
N ASP A 37 3.20 -36.80 -33.98
CA ASP A 37 2.46 -35.52 -33.90
C ASP A 37 1.76 -35.25 -32.55
N ARG A 38 1.37 -36.31 -31.81
CA ARG A 38 0.69 -36.13 -30.50
C ARG A 38 1.60 -35.62 -29.38
N GLY A 39 2.89 -35.98 -29.39
CA GLY A 39 3.88 -35.49 -28.42
C GLY A 39 4.31 -34.03 -28.67
N SER A 40 4.17 -33.57 -29.92
CA SER A 40 4.42 -32.18 -30.33
C SER A 40 3.32 -31.24 -29.82
N SER A 41 2.04 -31.61 -30.01
CA SER A 41 0.90 -30.84 -29.51
C SER A 41 0.87 -30.79 -27.98
N GLN A 42 1.01 -31.92 -27.27
CA GLN A 42 0.98 -31.91 -25.81
C GLN A 42 2.12 -31.11 -25.16
N ASN A 43 3.34 -31.17 -25.71
CA ASN A 43 4.45 -30.37 -25.20
C ASN A 43 4.27 -28.88 -25.50
N LYS A 44 3.64 -28.53 -26.63
CA LYS A 44 3.29 -27.16 -26.97
C LYS A 44 2.18 -26.63 -26.05
N ASP A 45 1.13 -27.40 -25.81
CA ASP A 45 0.02 -27.04 -24.94
C ASP A 45 0.48 -26.89 -23.47
N LEU A 46 1.39 -27.75 -23.00
CA LEU A 46 2.02 -27.65 -21.68
C LEU A 46 2.96 -26.43 -21.58
N ALA A 47 3.73 -26.14 -22.63
CA ALA A 47 4.60 -24.96 -22.67
C ALA A 47 3.78 -23.65 -22.74
N GLU A 48 2.68 -23.62 -23.49
CA GLU A 48 1.75 -22.50 -23.56
C GLU A 48 0.99 -22.30 -22.24
N SER A 49 0.59 -23.39 -21.58
CA SER A 49 0.00 -23.36 -20.24
C SER A 49 0.99 -22.83 -19.19
N GLY A 50 2.23 -23.30 -19.19
CA GLY A 50 3.30 -22.81 -18.32
C GLY A 50 3.63 -21.33 -18.55
N ALA A 51 3.75 -20.91 -19.81
CA ALA A 51 3.96 -19.51 -20.16
C ALA A 51 2.79 -18.61 -19.72
N THR A 52 1.55 -19.11 -19.81
CA THR A 52 0.35 -18.39 -19.34
C THR A 52 0.36 -18.23 -17.81
N LEU A 53 0.75 -19.27 -17.08
CA LEU A 53 0.87 -19.23 -15.62
C LEU A 53 1.93 -18.21 -15.17
N LEU A 54 3.11 -18.20 -15.80
CA LEU A 54 4.17 -17.25 -15.46
C LEU A 54 3.75 -15.80 -15.74
N LYS A 55 3.05 -15.55 -16.86
CA LYS A 55 2.49 -14.21 -17.16
C LYS A 55 1.43 -13.78 -16.14
N LYS A 56 0.58 -14.71 -15.67
CA LYS A 56 -0.37 -14.41 -14.59
C LYS A 56 0.35 -14.05 -13.30
N GLY A 57 1.39 -14.80 -12.93
CA GLY A 57 2.21 -14.53 -11.75
C GLY A 57 2.95 -13.19 -11.84
N GLU A 58 3.53 -12.88 -13.01
CA GLU A 58 4.14 -11.58 -13.28
C GLU A 58 3.14 -10.44 -13.13
N TYR A 59 1.97 -10.57 -13.74
CA TYR A 59 0.90 -9.58 -13.65
C TYR A 59 0.46 -9.33 -12.21
N LEU A 60 0.30 -10.39 -11.41
CA LEU A 60 -0.03 -10.27 -9.99
C LEU A 60 1.10 -9.63 -9.19
N ALA A 61 2.36 -9.94 -9.48
CA ALA A 61 3.50 -9.32 -8.80
C ALA A 61 3.58 -7.81 -9.08
N VAL A 62 3.23 -7.40 -10.30
CA VAL A 62 3.09 -5.99 -10.70
C VAL A 62 1.88 -5.36 -10.01
N ALA A 63 0.70 -5.97 -10.08
CA ALA A 63 -0.51 -5.45 -9.44
C ALA A 63 -0.35 -5.27 -7.93
N SER A 64 0.34 -6.21 -7.28
CA SER A 64 0.68 -6.17 -5.86
C SER A 64 1.93 -5.40 -5.50
N ASP A 65 2.48 -4.64 -6.45
CA ASP A 65 3.56 -3.69 -6.25
C ASP A 65 4.82 -4.30 -5.61
N CYS A 66 5.08 -5.58 -5.89
CA CYS A 66 6.19 -6.33 -5.28
C CYS A 66 7.54 -5.66 -5.59
N THR A 67 7.69 -5.08 -6.79
CA THR A 67 8.89 -4.39 -7.24
C THR A 67 9.18 -3.11 -6.48
N ALA A 68 8.16 -2.36 -6.04
CA ALA A 68 8.36 -1.07 -5.37
C ALA A 68 9.09 -1.22 -4.02
N CYS A 69 8.87 -2.34 -3.34
CA CYS A 69 9.52 -2.64 -2.05
C CYS A 69 10.72 -3.57 -2.20
N HIS A 70 10.61 -4.64 -3.01
CA HIS A 70 11.63 -5.67 -3.06
C HIS A 70 12.76 -5.39 -4.05
N THR A 71 12.84 -4.21 -4.67
CA THR A 71 13.94 -3.87 -5.57
C THR A 71 15.01 -3.05 -4.83
N GLY A 72 16.25 -3.54 -4.87
CA GLY A 72 17.43 -2.82 -4.40
C GLY A 72 18.38 -2.54 -5.56
N THR A 73 19.58 -3.12 -5.53
CA THR A 73 20.54 -3.07 -6.64
C THR A 73 20.03 -3.75 -7.91
N LYS A 74 19.17 -4.77 -7.74
CA LYS A 74 18.55 -5.57 -8.80
C LYS A 74 17.06 -5.80 -8.48
N PRO A 75 16.21 -6.05 -9.49
CA PRO A 75 14.80 -6.39 -9.28
C PRO A 75 14.65 -7.53 -8.27
N PHE A 76 13.74 -7.36 -7.32
CA PHE A 76 13.39 -8.36 -6.29
C PHE A 76 14.50 -8.79 -5.31
N ALA A 77 15.71 -8.20 -5.39
CA ALA A 77 16.85 -8.52 -4.54
C ALA A 77 16.75 -7.98 -3.10
N GLY A 78 15.70 -7.24 -2.77
CA GLY A 78 15.49 -6.61 -1.47
C GLY A 78 16.47 -5.48 -1.17
N GLY A 79 16.46 -5.01 0.08
CA GLY A 79 17.41 -4.01 0.59
C GLY A 79 16.86 -2.58 0.67
N LYS A 80 15.69 -2.28 0.09
CA LYS A 80 15.00 -1.00 0.31
C LYS A 80 14.64 -0.87 1.79
N ALA A 81 15.00 0.26 2.38
CA ALA A 81 14.56 0.62 3.73
C ALA A 81 13.17 1.26 3.63
N ILE A 82 12.20 0.67 4.32
CA ILE A 82 10.85 1.19 4.45
C ILE A 82 10.82 1.96 5.78
N GLU A 83 10.71 3.27 5.68
CA GLU A 83 10.52 4.11 6.85
C GLU A 83 9.17 3.79 7.49
N SER A 84 9.19 3.55 8.80
CA SER A 84 7.97 3.33 9.56
C SER A 84 8.01 4.10 10.88
N PRO A 85 6.86 4.40 11.49
CA PRO A 85 6.80 5.08 12.78
C PRO A 85 7.50 4.34 13.93
N VAL A 86 7.92 3.08 13.72
CA VAL A 86 8.60 2.24 14.71
C VAL A 86 10.08 1.97 14.38
N GLY A 87 10.59 2.51 13.26
CA GLY A 87 11.95 2.32 12.75
C GLY A 87 11.99 1.82 11.31
N GLU A 88 13.18 1.67 10.75
CA GLU A 88 13.37 1.15 9.40
C GLU A 88 13.08 -0.35 9.33
N ILE A 89 12.29 -0.76 8.34
CA ILE A 89 12.05 -2.17 8.00
C ILE A 89 12.67 -2.44 6.64
N ILE A 90 13.59 -3.39 6.56
CA ILE A 90 14.30 -3.70 5.32
C ILE A 90 13.53 -4.76 4.53
N ALA A 91 13.23 -4.47 3.27
CA ALA A 91 12.61 -5.43 2.35
C ALA A 91 13.56 -6.60 2.07
N THR A 92 13.02 -7.83 2.08
CA THR A 92 13.81 -9.05 1.88
C THR A 92 14.09 -9.33 0.40
N ASN A 93 15.11 -10.12 0.11
CA ASN A 93 15.32 -10.69 -1.22
C ASN A 93 14.27 -11.78 -1.47
N ILE A 94 13.48 -11.65 -2.55
CA ILE A 94 12.43 -12.60 -2.95
C ILE A 94 12.72 -13.27 -4.30
N THR A 95 13.96 -13.19 -4.78
CA THR A 95 14.42 -13.94 -5.96
C THR A 95 14.51 -15.44 -5.65
N PRO A 96 14.61 -16.33 -6.66
CA PRO A 96 14.76 -17.77 -6.42
C PRO A 96 16.18 -18.18 -5.97
N SER A 97 17.00 -17.22 -5.50
CA SER A 97 18.28 -17.52 -4.88
C SER A 97 18.09 -18.48 -3.70
N LYS A 98 18.89 -19.56 -3.67
CA LYS A 98 18.90 -20.55 -2.59
C LYS A 98 19.74 -20.11 -1.39
N THR A 99 20.53 -19.05 -1.51
CA THR A 99 21.45 -18.57 -0.48
C THR A 99 20.97 -17.27 0.15
N ALA A 100 20.32 -16.41 -0.62
CA ALA A 100 19.87 -15.09 -0.20
C ALA A 100 18.35 -14.87 -0.31
N GLY A 101 17.68 -15.59 -1.20
CA GLY A 101 16.25 -15.39 -1.53
C GLY A 101 15.34 -16.51 -1.03
N ILE A 102 14.25 -16.74 -1.77
CA ILE A 102 13.20 -17.72 -1.44
C ILE A 102 13.42 -19.07 -2.15
N GLY A 103 14.59 -19.33 -2.72
CA GLY A 103 14.85 -20.51 -3.56
C GLY A 103 14.68 -21.88 -2.87
N ASN A 104 14.62 -21.91 -1.53
CA ASN A 104 14.37 -23.11 -0.74
C ASN A 104 12.95 -23.15 -0.12
N TYR A 105 12.12 -22.14 -0.38
CA TYR A 105 10.74 -22.14 0.11
C TYR A 105 9.96 -23.22 -0.64
N THR A 106 9.10 -23.95 0.08
CA THR A 106 7.99 -24.65 -0.55
C THR A 106 6.90 -23.65 -0.93
N GLU A 107 6.02 -24.03 -1.85
CA GLU A 107 4.86 -23.20 -2.21
C GLU A 107 4.00 -22.87 -0.97
N GLN A 108 3.81 -23.83 -0.06
CA GLN A 108 3.07 -23.58 1.18
C GLN A 108 3.77 -22.56 2.09
N GLN A 109 5.10 -22.61 2.19
CA GLN A 109 5.86 -21.62 2.97
C GLN A 109 5.80 -20.22 2.32
N PHE A 110 5.80 -20.15 0.99
CA PHE A 110 5.56 -18.91 0.27
C PHE A 110 4.14 -18.38 0.54
N ALA A 111 3.12 -19.24 0.46
CA ALA A 111 1.73 -18.91 0.75
C ALA A 111 1.56 -18.38 2.18
N ASP A 112 2.21 -19.01 3.17
CA ASP A 112 2.18 -18.60 4.57
C ASP A 112 2.91 -17.27 4.79
N ALA A 113 4.02 -17.02 4.08
CA ALA A 113 4.70 -15.74 4.14
C ALA A 113 3.83 -14.61 3.59
N VAL A 114 3.23 -14.81 2.41
CA VAL A 114 2.44 -13.80 1.69
C VAL A 114 1.09 -13.54 2.37
N ARG A 115 0.38 -14.57 2.83
CA ARG A 115 -1.01 -14.45 3.33
C ARG A 115 -1.13 -14.48 4.85
N LYS A 116 -0.11 -14.95 5.57
CA LYS A 116 -0.13 -15.06 7.04
C LYS A 116 1.00 -14.32 7.73
N GLY A 117 1.95 -13.78 6.95
CA GLY A 117 3.12 -13.14 7.50
C GLY A 117 4.03 -14.11 8.26
N ILE A 118 4.12 -15.38 7.85
CA ILE A 118 4.97 -16.38 8.50
C ILE A 118 6.03 -16.86 7.52
N ARG A 119 7.30 -16.58 7.82
CA ARG A 119 8.43 -17.00 6.99
C ARG A 119 8.68 -18.50 7.07
N ALA A 120 9.46 -19.05 6.13
CA ALA A 120 9.85 -20.46 6.11
C ALA A 120 10.63 -20.90 7.37
N ASP A 121 11.32 -19.98 8.05
CA ASP A 121 12.01 -20.22 9.33
C ASP A 121 11.09 -20.10 10.56
N GLY A 122 9.78 -19.90 10.35
CA GLY A 122 8.77 -19.72 11.39
C GLY A 122 8.70 -18.31 11.98
N ALA A 123 9.56 -17.37 11.54
CA ALA A 123 9.52 -16.02 12.06
C ALA A 123 8.36 -15.21 11.46
N HIS A 124 7.67 -14.44 12.30
CA HIS A 124 6.61 -13.56 11.85
C HIS A 124 7.14 -12.29 11.18
N LEU A 125 6.50 -11.87 10.10
CA LEU A 125 6.73 -10.61 9.40
C LEU A 125 6.04 -9.46 10.15
N TYR A 126 6.62 -8.26 10.03
CA TYR A 126 5.91 -7.04 10.40
C TYR A 126 4.92 -6.67 9.30
N PRO A 127 3.77 -6.05 9.63
CA PRO A 127 2.71 -5.70 8.68
C PRO A 127 3.09 -4.48 7.81
N ALA A 128 4.39 -4.19 7.67
CA ALA A 128 4.91 -3.33 6.62
C ALA A 128 4.85 -4.03 5.25
N MET A 129 5.00 -5.36 5.22
CA MET A 129 4.49 -6.14 4.09
C MET A 129 2.98 -6.31 4.29
N PRO A 130 2.14 -5.96 3.32
CA PRO A 130 0.68 -5.92 3.51
C PRO A 130 0.02 -7.31 3.43
N TYR A 131 0.57 -8.28 4.17
CA TYR A 131 0.08 -9.67 4.19
C TYR A 131 -1.37 -9.80 4.68
N THR A 132 -1.86 -8.82 5.45
CA THR A 132 -3.27 -8.77 5.86
C THR A 132 -4.21 -8.49 4.70
N ALA A 133 -3.81 -7.66 3.73
CA ALA A 133 -4.55 -7.45 2.49
C ALA A 133 -4.38 -8.65 1.55
N TYR A 134 -3.14 -9.14 1.40
CA TYR A 134 -2.84 -10.31 0.57
C TYR A 134 -3.48 -11.61 1.06
N ALA A 135 -4.00 -11.67 2.29
CA ALA A 135 -4.81 -12.78 2.77
C ALA A 135 -5.94 -13.12 1.78
N THR A 136 -6.48 -12.12 1.06
CA THR A 136 -7.49 -12.31 0.01
C THR A 136 -7.01 -13.06 -1.24
N LEU A 137 -5.71 -13.17 -1.49
CA LEU A 137 -5.19 -13.87 -2.67
C LEU A 137 -5.60 -15.34 -2.65
N THR A 138 -6.14 -15.81 -3.78
CA THR A 138 -6.58 -17.20 -3.94
C THR A 138 -5.39 -18.14 -4.01
N ASP A 139 -5.62 -19.43 -3.76
CA ASP A 139 -4.56 -20.45 -3.90
C ASP A 139 -4.01 -20.50 -5.33
N GLU A 140 -4.85 -20.27 -6.35
CA GLU A 140 -4.44 -20.21 -7.75
C GLU A 140 -3.52 -19.01 -8.03
N ASP A 141 -3.81 -17.87 -7.43
CA ASP A 141 -3.00 -16.66 -7.59
C ASP A 141 -1.65 -16.79 -6.85
N ILE A 142 -1.66 -17.43 -5.68
CA ILE A 142 -0.43 -17.78 -4.95
C ILE A 142 0.42 -18.76 -5.76
N HIS A 143 -0.19 -19.76 -6.38
CA HIS A 143 0.51 -20.70 -7.26
C HIS A 143 1.17 -20.00 -8.45
N ALA A 144 0.44 -19.07 -9.10
CA ALA A 144 0.96 -18.28 -10.21
C ALA A 144 2.13 -17.39 -9.77
N LEU A 145 1.97 -16.66 -8.65
CA LEU A 145 3.03 -15.83 -8.06
C LEU A 145 4.27 -16.66 -7.72
N TYR A 146 4.09 -17.78 -7.02
CA TYR A 146 5.20 -18.68 -6.66
C TYR A 146 5.91 -19.20 -7.91
N SER A 147 5.16 -19.64 -8.92
CA SER A 147 5.72 -20.13 -10.19
C SER A 147 6.53 -19.04 -10.91
N TYR A 148 6.03 -17.80 -10.93
CA TYR A 148 6.74 -16.65 -11.50
C TYR A 148 8.04 -16.35 -10.74
N PHE A 149 8.02 -16.28 -9.41
CA PHE A 149 9.26 -16.03 -8.66
C PHE A 149 10.26 -17.18 -8.79
N MET A 150 9.80 -18.42 -8.85
CA MET A 150 10.68 -19.59 -8.90
C MET A 150 11.27 -19.86 -10.29
N SER A 151 10.58 -19.45 -11.35
CA SER A 151 10.96 -19.81 -12.74
C SER A 151 11.10 -18.62 -13.68
N GLY A 152 10.43 -17.50 -13.41
CA GLY A 152 10.44 -16.29 -14.24
C GLY A 152 11.43 -15.21 -13.77
N VAL A 153 11.80 -15.20 -12.49
CA VAL A 153 12.73 -14.21 -11.91
C VAL A 153 14.17 -14.74 -11.91
N GLN A 154 15.13 -13.88 -12.21
CA GLN A 154 16.55 -14.24 -12.14
C GLN A 154 17.03 -14.30 -10.68
N PRO A 155 17.79 -15.33 -10.28
CA PRO A 155 18.33 -15.42 -8.93
C PRO A 155 19.35 -14.31 -8.69
N VAL A 156 19.29 -13.70 -7.51
CA VAL A 156 20.29 -12.74 -7.04
C VAL A 156 20.81 -13.21 -5.69
N ASP A 157 22.07 -13.66 -5.65
CA ASP A 157 22.73 -14.18 -4.45
C ASP A 157 23.32 -13.04 -3.57
N GLU A 158 22.54 -11.98 -3.36
CA GLU A 158 22.91 -10.84 -2.52
C GLU A 158 21.96 -10.80 -1.31
N PRO A 159 22.45 -11.01 -0.07
CA PRO A 159 21.60 -10.95 1.10
C PRO A 159 21.22 -9.49 1.42
N ALA A 160 19.92 -9.26 1.63
CA ALA A 160 19.45 -7.98 2.14
C ALA A 160 19.87 -7.77 3.61
N ARG A 161 20.08 -6.51 4.01
CA ARG A 161 20.30 -6.16 5.41
C ARG A 161 19.11 -6.62 6.27
N GLN A 162 19.37 -6.96 7.53
CA GLN A 162 18.30 -7.34 8.46
C GLN A 162 17.66 -6.12 9.10
N THR A 163 16.35 -6.21 9.34
CA THR A 163 15.59 -5.23 10.12
C THR A 163 16.01 -5.24 11.58
N HIS A 164 16.38 -4.08 12.12
CA HIS A 164 16.72 -3.88 13.52
C HIS A 164 15.77 -2.86 14.17
N LEU A 165 14.66 -3.34 14.73
CA LEU A 165 13.74 -2.49 15.50
C LEU A 165 14.19 -2.37 16.97
N PRO A 166 13.83 -1.28 17.67
CA PRO A 166 14.12 -1.13 19.10
C PRO A 166 13.31 -2.13 19.94
N PHE A 167 13.83 -2.46 21.12
CA PHE A 167 13.09 -3.24 22.11
C PHE A 167 11.83 -2.48 22.58
N PRO A 168 10.68 -3.15 22.77
CA PRO A 168 10.44 -4.60 22.62
C PRO A 168 9.95 -5.04 21.24
N LEU A 169 9.87 -4.12 20.26
CA LEU A 169 9.31 -4.41 18.93
C LEU A 169 10.17 -5.37 18.11
N ASN A 170 11.45 -5.55 18.46
CA ASN A 170 12.30 -6.61 17.93
C ASN A 170 11.80 -8.03 18.27
N LEU A 171 10.95 -8.20 19.28
CA LEU A 171 10.42 -9.49 19.69
C LEU A 171 9.23 -9.90 18.82
N ARG A 172 9.51 -10.70 17.78
CA ARG A 172 8.53 -11.17 16.79
C ARG A 172 7.38 -12.00 17.34
N PHE A 173 7.45 -12.52 18.57
CA PHE A 173 6.33 -13.26 19.18
C PHE A 173 5.09 -12.37 19.38
N SER A 174 5.27 -11.05 19.53
CA SER A 174 4.16 -10.10 19.62
C SER A 174 3.27 -10.13 18.38
N MET A 175 3.85 -10.41 17.20
CA MET A 175 3.11 -10.55 15.94
C MET A 175 2.22 -11.78 15.91
N LEU A 176 2.53 -12.85 16.66
CA LEU A 176 1.62 -13.99 16.79
C LEU A 176 0.29 -13.53 17.38
N PHE A 177 0.34 -12.80 18.50
CA PHE A 177 -0.85 -12.27 19.16
C PHE A 177 -1.56 -11.23 18.28
N TRP A 178 -0.81 -10.33 17.65
CA TRP A 178 -1.39 -9.34 16.73
C TRP A 178 -2.15 -10.02 15.58
N ASN A 179 -1.56 -11.05 14.96
CA ASN A 179 -2.21 -11.82 13.89
C ASN A 179 -3.49 -12.50 14.38
N THR A 180 -3.52 -13.05 15.60
CA THR A 180 -4.77 -13.66 16.12
C THR A 180 -5.92 -12.67 16.29
N LEU A 181 -5.62 -11.38 16.45
CA LEU A 181 -6.63 -10.34 16.61
C LEU A 181 -7.07 -9.70 15.28
N PHE A 182 -6.13 -9.54 14.34
CA PHE A 182 -6.33 -8.65 13.18
C PHE A 182 -6.14 -9.31 11.81
N LEU A 183 -5.57 -10.52 11.73
CA LEU A 183 -5.42 -11.22 10.47
C LEU A 183 -6.73 -11.97 10.13
N LYS A 184 -7.31 -11.65 8.97
CA LYS A 184 -8.44 -12.39 8.41
C LYS A 184 -7.99 -13.73 7.85
N SER A 185 -8.88 -14.72 7.87
CA SER A 185 -8.64 -16.01 7.24
C SER A 185 -8.33 -15.84 5.75
N PRO A 186 -7.27 -16.50 5.23
CA PRO A 186 -6.94 -16.40 3.81
C PRO A 186 -8.06 -16.93 2.90
N GLY A 187 -8.18 -16.32 1.72
CA GLY A 187 -9.14 -16.65 0.68
C GLY A 187 -10.04 -15.48 0.29
N TYR A 188 -10.78 -15.66 -0.80
CA TYR A 188 -11.72 -14.69 -1.32
C TYR A 188 -13.02 -15.38 -1.72
N THR A 189 -14.14 -14.83 -1.24
CA THR A 189 -15.48 -15.28 -1.60
C THR A 189 -16.19 -14.14 -2.31
N PRO A 190 -16.55 -14.28 -3.60
CA PRO A 190 -17.36 -13.30 -4.32
C PRO A 190 -18.73 -13.10 -3.66
N ASP A 191 -19.23 -11.88 -3.70
CA ASP A 191 -20.60 -11.56 -3.33
C ASP A 191 -21.53 -11.86 -4.50
N SER A 192 -22.45 -12.82 -4.31
CA SER A 192 -23.39 -13.26 -5.35
C SER A 192 -24.43 -12.20 -5.74
N SER A 193 -24.60 -11.15 -4.95
CA SER A 193 -25.50 -10.03 -5.25
C SER A 193 -24.88 -8.95 -6.13
N GLN A 194 -23.56 -9.02 -6.36
CA GLN A 194 -22.78 -8.02 -7.08
C GLN A 194 -22.33 -8.53 -8.45
N SER A 195 -21.98 -7.61 -9.34
CA SER A 195 -21.45 -7.94 -10.67
C SER A 195 -20.08 -8.64 -10.56
N GLU A 196 -19.67 -9.35 -11.61
CA GLU A 196 -18.33 -9.94 -11.69
C GLU A 196 -17.24 -8.85 -11.64
N SER A 197 -17.46 -7.75 -12.34
CA SER A 197 -16.56 -6.60 -12.37
C SER A 197 -16.42 -5.94 -10.99
N TRP A 198 -17.53 -5.76 -10.26
CA TRP A 198 -17.50 -5.26 -8.90
C TRP A 198 -16.72 -6.21 -7.96
N ASN A 199 -16.96 -7.52 -8.05
CA ASN A 199 -16.21 -8.50 -7.28
C ASN A 199 -14.72 -8.52 -7.66
N ARG A 200 -14.38 -8.34 -8.93
CA ARG A 200 -13.00 -8.18 -9.36
C ARG A 200 -12.36 -6.93 -8.75
N GLY A 201 -13.10 -5.82 -8.75
CA GLY A 201 -12.70 -4.55 -8.14
C GLY A 201 -12.41 -4.68 -6.65
N ARG A 202 -13.33 -5.32 -5.90
CA ARG A 202 -13.16 -5.59 -4.48
C ARG A 202 -11.92 -6.44 -4.20
N TYR A 203 -11.73 -7.52 -4.96
CA TYR A 203 -10.56 -8.39 -4.84
C TYR A 203 -9.24 -7.62 -5.05
N LEU A 204 -9.21 -6.70 -6.01
CA LEU A 204 -8.04 -5.87 -6.27
C LEU A 204 -7.84 -4.86 -5.12
N VAL A 205 -8.87 -4.06 -4.81
CA VAL A 205 -8.78 -2.93 -3.87
C VAL A 205 -8.51 -3.37 -2.43
N GLU A 206 -9.22 -4.39 -1.95
CA GLU A 206 -9.03 -4.94 -0.58
C GLU A 206 -7.84 -5.91 -0.49
N GLY A 207 -7.31 -6.33 -1.65
CA GLY A 207 -6.39 -7.45 -1.75
C GLY A 207 -5.13 -7.11 -2.51
N ALA A 208 -5.11 -7.50 -3.78
CA ALA A 208 -3.91 -7.46 -4.60
C ALA A 208 -3.26 -6.07 -4.65
N THR A 209 -4.03 -4.99 -4.81
CA THR A 209 -3.52 -3.60 -4.85
C THR A 209 -3.57 -2.90 -3.49
N HIS A 210 -4.05 -3.59 -2.45
CA HIS A 210 -3.92 -3.23 -1.04
C HIS A 210 -4.22 -1.76 -0.70
N CYS A 211 -5.26 -1.15 -1.30
CA CYS A 211 -5.54 0.28 -1.16
C CYS A 211 -5.76 0.71 0.30
N SER A 212 -6.34 -0.18 1.12
CA SER A 212 -6.62 0.10 2.54
C SER A 212 -5.35 0.32 3.36
N THR A 213 -4.21 -0.19 2.89
CA THR A 213 -2.95 -0.10 3.63
C THR A 213 -2.42 1.31 3.75
N CYS A 214 -2.71 2.15 2.75
CA CYS A 214 -2.41 3.56 2.75
C CYS A 214 -3.63 4.40 3.11
N HIS A 215 -4.82 4.06 2.60
CA HIS A 215 -6.00 4.93 2.69
C HIS A 215 -6.89 4.69 3.92
N THR A 216 -6.59 3.72 4.79
CA THR A 216 -7.37 3.47 6.01
C THR A 216 -6.56 3.86 7.25
N PRO A 217 -7.10 4.71 8.15
CA PRO A 217 -6.41 5.15 9.35
C PRO A 217 -6.06 3.97 10.26
N ARG A 218 -4.96 4.13 11.00
CA ARG A 218 -4.45 3.11 11.91
C ARG A 218 -4.96 3.34 13.33
N GLY A 219 -5.35 2.25 13.98
CA GLY A 219 -5.69 2.22 15.39
C GLY A 219 -4.44 2.22 16.28
N PHE A 220 -4.69 2.13 17.58
CA PHE A 220 -3.62 2.16 18.58
C PHE A 220 -2.56 1.07 18.38
N LEU A 221 -2.92 -0.15 17.95
CA LEU A 221 -1.99 -1.26 17.74
C LEU A 221 -1.50 -1.34 16.28
N MET A 222 -1.57 -0.24 15.51
CA MET A 222 -1.32 -0.19 14.06
C MET A 222 -2.25 -1.04 13.19
N GLN A 223 -3.35 -1.56 13.73
CA GLN A 223 -4.36 -2.24 12.93
C GLN A 223 -5.16 -1.24 12.07
N GLU A 224 -5.68 -1.68 10.92
CA GLU A 224 -6.59 -0.85 10.13
C GLU A 224 -7.90 -0.63 10.89
N LYS A 225 -8.40 0.60 10.91
CA LYS A 225 -9.73 0.92 11.46
C LYS A 225 -10.80 0.64 10.41
N GLU A 226 -11.37 -0.55 10.44
CA GLU A 226 -12.37 -0.99 9.44
C GLU A 226 -13.61 -0.10 9.39
N ASP A 227 -14.00 0.52 10.52
CA ASP A 227 -15.10 1.48 10.62
C ASP A 227 -14.81 2.83 9.93
N GLN A 228 -13.55 3.05 9.52
CA GLN A 228 -13.04 4.21 8.80
C GLN A 228 -12.30 3.79 7.53
N ALA A 229 -12.68 2.66 6.93
CA ALA A 229 -12.03 2.17 5.72
C ALA A 229 -11.98 3.26 4.63
N PHE A 230 -10.80 3.47 4.06
CA PHE A 230 -10.55 4.37 2.93
C PHE A 230 -10.78 5.88 3.19
N THR A 231 -10.97 6.31 4.44
CA THR A 231 -11.22 7.73 4.78
C THR A 231 -9.95 8.60 4.82
N GLY A 232 -8.79 8.03 4.50
CA GLY A 232 -7.49 8.68 4.47
C GLY A 232 -6.66 8.46 5.73
N ALA A 233 -5.33 8.45 5.56
CA ALA A 233 -4.38 8.23 6.65
C ALA A 233 -3.02 8.86 6.34
N GLN A 234 -2.26 9.15 7.40
CA GLN A 234 -0.88 9.58 7.25
C GLN A 234 0.03 8.38 6.89
N VAL A 235 0.86 8.54 5.86
CA VAL A 235 1.82 7.55 5.38
C VAL A 235 3.19 8.23 5.26
N GLY A 236 3.97 8.15 6.34
CA GLY A 236 5.23 8.88 6.46
C GLY A 236 5.00 10.39 6.30
N PRO A 237 5.76 11.11 5.45
CA PRO A 237 5.58 12.54 5.24
C PRO A 237 4.33 12.88 4.40
N TRP A 238 3.72 11.90 3.74
CA TRP A 238 2.58 12.09 2.84
C TRP A 238 1.26 11.73 3.53
N PHE A 239 0.16 12.31 3.05
CA PHE A 239 -1.18 11.93 3.49
C PHE A 239 -1.91 11.22 2.35
N ALA A 240 -2.26 9.95 2.57
CA ALA A 240 -3.11 9.22 1.65
C ALA A 240 -4.56 9.75 1.79
N PRO A 241 -5.14 10.33 0.74
CA PRO A 241 -6.41 11.03 0.81
C PRO A 241 -7.60 10.10 1.07
N ASN A 242 -8.76 10.66 1.44
CA ASN A 242 -10.01 9.91 1.43
C ASN A 242 -10.36 9.50 -0.01
N ILE A 243 -10.59 8.21 -0.26
CA ILE A 243 -10.94 7.64 -1.58
C ILE A 243 -12.32 6.97 -1.59
N THR A 244 -13.14 7.21 -0.57
CA THR A 244 -14.55 6.81 -0.55
C THR A 244 -15.36 7.56 -1.63
N HIS A 245 -16.56 7.09 -1.93
CA HIS A 245 -17.50 7.76 -2.83
C HIS A 245 -18.17 9.01 -2.21
N ASN A 246 -17.55 9.65 -1.22
CA ASN A 246 -18.04 10.91 -0.67
C ASN A 246 -17.70 12.10 -1.58
N ALA A 247 -18.69 12.94 -1.92
CA ALA A 247 -18.50 14.07 -2.84
C ALA A 247 -17.73 15.27 -2.25
N VAL A 248 -17.71 15.41 -0.92
CA VAL A 248 -17.09 16.54 -0.22
C VAL A 248 -15.62 16.25 0.06
N SER A 249 -15.37 15.18 0.82
CA SER A 249 -14.06 14.82 1.35
C SER A 249 -13.35 13.72 0.55
N GLY A 250 -14.11 12.84 -0.10
CA GLY A 250 -13.61 11.70 -0.88
C GLY A 250 -13.43 12.00 -2.37
N ILE A 251 -13.68 10.99 -3.21
CA ILE A 251 -13.62 11.07 -4.68
C ILE A 251 -14.99 10.92 -5.33
N GLY A 252 -16.09 11.14 -4.59
CA GLY A 252 -17.46 10.96 -5.11
C GLY A 252 -17.84 11.88 -6.28
N SER A 253 -17.09 12.95 -6.53
CA SER A 253 -17.25 13.83 -7.69
C SER A 253 -16.43 13.40 -8.92
N TRP A 254 -15.70 12.30 -8.83
CA TRP A 254 -14.93 11.74 -9.94
C TRP A 254 -15.81 10.77 -10.73
N SER A 255 -15.74 10.86 -12.05
CA SER A 255 -16.30 9.81 -12.90
C SER A 255 -15.47 8.52 -12.77
N GLN A 256 -16.03 7.38 -13.16
CA GLN A 256 -15.23 6.14 -13.23
C GLN A 256 -14.03 6.32 -14.17
N GLN A 257 -14.22 7.02 -15.31
CA GLN A 257 -13.16 7.30 -16.27
C GLN A 257 -12.08 8.22 -15.70
N ASP A 258 -12.44 9.16 -14.83
CA ASP A 258 -11.49 10.03 -14.13
C ASP A 258 -10.54 9.20 -13.26
N LEU A 259 -11.10 8.25 -12.50
CA LEU A 259 -10.32 7.37 -11.64
C LEU A 259 -9.43 6.41 -12.45
N VAL A 260 -9.96 5.83 -13.54
CA VAL A 260 -9.15 5.02 -14.48
C VAL A 260 -8.00 5.84 -15.05
N THR A 261 -8.26 7.08 -15.46
CA THR A 261 -7.23 7.99 -16.01
C THR A 261 -6.17 8.31 -14.96
N TYR A 262 -6.58 8.60 -13.72
CA TYR A 262 -5.66 8.87 -12.63
C TYR A 262 -4.80 7.65 -12.30
N LEU A 263 -5.38 6.45 -12.18
CA LEU A 263 -4.62 5.24 -11.91
C LEU A 263 -3.66 4.87 -13.05
N LYS A 264 -4.01 5.18 -14.30
CA LYS A 264 -3.16 4.90 -15.46
C LYS A 264 -2.00 5.89 -15.61
N THR A 265 -2.15 7.14 -15.17
CA THR A 265 -1.21 8.24 -15.50
C THR A 265 -0.65 8.98 -14.29
N GLY A 266 -1.22 8.75 -13.11
CA GLY A 266 -0.97 9.53 -11.90
C GLY A 266 -1.49 10.97 -11.96
N ARG A 267 -2.28 11.33 -12.99
CA ARG A 267 -2.71 12.70 -13.24
C ARG A 267 -4.19 12.79 -13.57
N LEU A 268 -4.84 13.79 -12.98
CA LEU A 268 -6.18 14.19 -13.36
C LEU A 268 -6.28 15.72 -13.34
N ALA A 269 -6.44 16.30 -14.53
CA ALA A 269 -6.43 17.75 -14.71
C ALA A 269 -7.49 18.44 -13.85
N GLY A 270 -7.09 19.53 -13.16
CA GLY A 270 -7.97 20.29 -12.28
C GLY A 270 -8.52 19.49 -11.08
N LYS A 271 -7.85 18.39 -10.69
CA LYS A 271 -8.26 17.57 -9.55
C LYS A 271 -7.07 17.09 -8.71
N ALA A 272 -6.18 16.27 -9.28
CA ALA A 272 -5.15 15.59 -8.50
C ALA A 272 -3.91 15.20 -9.30
N GLN A 273 -2.79 15.09 -8.58
CA GLN A 273 -1.52 14.57 -9.08
C GLN A 273 -0.93 13.63 -8.03
N ALA A 274 -0.51 12.44 -8.45
CA ALA A 274 0.17 11.48 -7.60
C ALA A 274 1.57 11.99 -7.23
N ALA A 275 1.92 11.93 -5.96
CA ALA A 275 3.25 12.22 -5.44
C ALA A 275 3.61 11.20 -4.37
N GLY A 276 4.88 11.18 -3.95
CA GLY A 276 5.36 10.27 -2.90
C GLY A 276 5.04 8.80 -3.20
N SER A 277 4.55 8.09 -2.18
CA SER A 277 4.21 6.66 -2.28
C SER A 277 3.12 6.35 -3.32
N MET A 278 2.18 7.27 -3.55
CA MET A 278 1.18 7.08 -4.61
C MET A 278 1.82 7.17 -6.00
N ALA A 279 2.81 8.04 -6.19
CA ALA A 279 3.54 8.12 -7.45
C ALA A 279 4.37 6.86 -7.73
N GLU A 280 4.98 6.27 -6.70
CA GLU A 280 5.64 4.96 -6.79
C GLU A 280 4.64 3.87 -7.20
N ALA A 281 3.48 3.81 -6.54
CA ALA A 281 2.43 2.83 -6.87
C ALA A 281 1.90 2.98 -8.30
N ILE A 282 1.75 4.20 -8.81
CA ILE A 282 1.42 4.43 -10.23
C ILE A 282 2.55 3.90 -11.12
N THR A 283 3.80 4.24 -10.80
CA THR A 283 4.97 3.94 -11.61
C THR A 283 5.20 2.44 -11.76
N HIS A 284 5.08 1.71 -10.65
CA HIS A 284 5.45 0.30 -10.56
C HIS A 284 4.28 -0.67 -10.68
N SER A 285 3.04 -0.24 -10.42
CA SER A 285 1.84 -1.10 -10.45
C SER A 285 0.74 -0.58 -11.38
N PHE A 286 0.01 0.47 -10.99
CA PHE A 286 -1.28 0.79 -11.61
C PHE A 286 -1.19 1.13 -13.10
N GLN A 287 -0.12 1.79 -13.56
CA GLN A 287 0.01 2.13 -14.98
C GLN A 287 0.14 0.89 -15.89
N HIS A 288 0.47 -0.28 -15.32
CA HIS A 288 0.65 -1.53 -16.04
C HIS A 288 -0.59 -2.44 -15.99
N LEU A 289 -1.60 -2.08 -15.19
CA LEU A 289 -2.84 -2.85 -15.10
C LEU A 289 -3.65 -2.80 -16.40
N SER A 290 -4.41 -3.87 -16.60
CA SER A 290 -5.35 -3.98 -17.71
C SER A 290 -6.47 -2.93 -17.57
N PRO A 291 -7.02 -2.42 -18.68
CA PRO A 291 -8.16 -1.50 -18.63
C PRO A 291 -9.38 -2.07 -17.89
N ALA A 292 -9.60 -3.39 -17.99
CA ALA A 292 -10.68 -4.09 -17.30
C ALA A 292 -10.48 -4.02 -15.78
N ASP A 293 -9.27 -4.29 -15.28
CA ASP A 293 -8.99 -4.25 -13.85
C ASP A 293 -9.06 -2.82 -13.29
N LEU A 294 -8.58 -1.82 -14.04
CA LEU A 294 -8.75 -0.41 -13.64
C LEU A 294 -10.22 0.01 -13.57
N THR A 295 -11.04 -0.48 -14.51
CA THR A 295 -12.49 -0.24 -14.53
C THR A 295 -13.17 -0.92 -13.35
N ALA A 296 -12.81 -2.17 -13.06
CA ALA A 296 -13.30 -2.92 -11.92
C ALA A 296 -12.97 -2.22 -10.59
N ILE A 297 -11.73 -1.76 -10.41
CA ILE A 297 -11.31 -0.94 -9.27
C ILE A 297 -12.20 0.30 -9.14
N ALA A 298 -12.45 1.01 -10.24
CA ALA A 298 -13.28 2.21 -10.24
C ALA A 298 -14.76 1.92 -9.92
N GLU A 299 -15.31 0.82 -10.42
CA GLU A 299 -16.67 0.36 -10.10
C GLU A 299 -16.82 0.06 -8.61
N TYR A 300 -15.87 -0.67 -8.02
CA TYR A 300 -15.91 -0.98 -6.58
C TYR A 300 -15.77 0.28 -5.72
N LEU A 301 -14.76 1.15 -5.99
CA LEU A 301 -14.54 2.37 -5.22
C LEU A 301 -15.72 3.35 -5.27
N ALA A 302 -16.50 3.35 -6.36
CA ALA A 302 -17.73 4.12 -6.46
C ALA A 302 -18.85 3.65 -5.51
N THR A 303 -18.69 2.50 -4.87
CA THR A 303 -19.66 1.96 -3.88
C THR A 303 -19.19 2.08 -2.44
N VAL A 304 -17.92 2.44 -2.21
CA VAL A 304 -17.35 2.51 -0.85
C VAL A 304 -17.95 3.71 -0.10
N PRO A 305 -18.70 3.48 0.99
CA PRO A 305 -19.32 4.56 1.75
C PRO A 305 -18.32 5.26 2.65
N ASP A 306 -18.67 6.47 3.10
CA ASP A 306 -17.99 7.15 4.20
C ASP A 306 -19.00 7.39 5.33
N ALA A 307 -18.94 6.55 6.35
CA ALA A 307 -19.89 6.60 7.47
C ALA A 307 -19.72 7.85 8.35
N GLN A 308 -18.57 8.53 8.27
CA GLN A 308 -18.24 9.69 9.09
C GLN A 308 -18.14 10.98 8.27
N ALA A 309 -18.57 10.93 7.01
CA ALA A 309 -18.46 12.04 6.09
C ALA A 309 -19.22 13.29 6.56
N PRO A 310 -18.70 14.50 6.26
CA PRO A 310 -19.49 15.71 6.29
C PRO A 310 -20.68 15.59 5.33
N ALA A 311 -21.89 15.86 5.82
CA ALA A 311 -23.10 15.83 5.01
C ALA A 311 -23.17 16.97 3.97
N GLN A 312 -22.41 18.05 4.19
CA GLN A 312 -22.41 19.27 3.39
C GLN A 312 -21.02 19.90 3.38
N GLY A 313 -20.69 20.62 2.31
CA GLY A 313 -19.41 21.31 2.12
C GLY A 313 -19.05 21.40 0.65
N GLN A 314 -18.09 22.26 0.31
CA GLN A 314 -17.53 22.26 -1.05
C GLN A 314 -16.58 21.08 -1.23
N SER A 315 -16.65 20.44 -2.40
CA SER A 315 -15.68 19.41 -2.77
C SER A 315 -14.28 20.00 -2.71
N ARG A 316 -13.30 19.26 -2.19
CA ARG A 316 -11.89 19.71 -2.21
C ARG A 316 -11.41 20.09 -3.63
N PHE A 317 -11.96 19.48 -4.67
CA PHE A 317 -11.59 19.78 -6.06
C PHE A 317 -12.21 21.10 -6.61
N GLN A 318 -13.01 21.81 -5.82
CA GLN A 318 -13.63 23.08 -6.19
C GLN A 318 -13.08 24.27 -5.40
N GLN A 319 -12.12 24.03 -4.50
CA GLN A 319 -11.56 25.07 -3.65
C GLN A 319 -10.44 25.84 -4.34
N GLY A 320 -10.29 27.10 -3.95
CA GLY A 320 -9.30 28.00 -4.50
C GLY A 320 -9.74 28.68 -5.79
N LYS A 321 -8.92 29.63 -6.25
CA LYS A 321 -9.12 30.33 -7.53
C LYS A 321 -7.79 30.91 -8.02
N ALA A 322 -7.72 31.27 -9.29
CA ALA A 322 -6.59 32.02 -9.81
C ALA A 322 -6.48 33.39 -9.09
N ALA A 323 -5.25 33.77 -8.74
CA ALA A 323 -4.95 35.05 -8.08
C ALA A 323 -3.57 35.57 -8.50
N ASN A 324 -3.50 36.79 -9.02
CA ASN A 324 -2.25 37.42 -9.42
C ASN A 324 -1.83 38.50 -8.42
N ASN A 325 -1.02 38.10 -7.45
CA ASN A 325 -0.54 39.00 -6.41
C ASN A 325 0.88 39.52 -6.70
N LEU A 326 1.54 39.03 -7.76
CA LEU A 326 2.90 39.45 -8.12
C LEU A 326 2.96 40.91 -8.60
N VAL A 327 1.83 41.45 -9.08
CA VAL A 327 1.72 42.87 -9.45
C VAL A 327 1.95 43.78 -8.25
N ALA A 328 1.63 43.34 -7.02
CA ALA A 328 1.78 44.14 -5.81
C ALA A 328 3.25 44.47 -5.46
N PHE A 329 4.23 43.74 -6.01
CA PHE A 329 5.67 43.96 -5.77
C PHE A 329 6.33 44.80 -6.88
N ARG A 330 5.61 45.11 -7.96
CA ARG A 330 6.19 45.87 -9.08
C ARG A 330 6.30 47.34 -8.71
N GLY A 331 7.48 47.93 -8.94
CA GLY A 331 7.73 49.35 -8.70
C GLY A 331 8.19 49.69 -7.27
N GLU A 332 8.32 48.69 -6.39
CA GLU A 332 8.95 48.87 -5.07
C GLU A 332 10.48 48.92 -5.21
N ALA A 333 11.13 49.74 -4.37
CA ALA A 333 12.59 49.82 -4.37
C ALA A 333 13.22 48.52 -3.86
N PHE A 334 14.33 48.09 -4.45
CA PHE A 334 15.04 46.86 -4.05
C PHE A 334 15.47 46.85 -2.57
N SER A 335 15.66 48.02 -1.97
CA SER A 335 16.01 48.19 -0.56
C SER A 335 14.82 48.23 0.40
N ALA A 336 13.58 48.22 -0.10
CA ALA A 336 12.39 48.26 0.74
C ALA A 336 12.23 46.92 1.48
N PRO A 337 11.81 46.92 2.76
CA PRO A 337 11.46 45.70 3.46
C PRO A 337 10.38 44.93 2.70
N VAL A 338 10.56 43.61 2.59
CA VAL A 338 9.60 42.72 1.93
C VAL A 338 8.31 42.71 2.75
N LYS A 339 7.25 43.33 2.22
CA LYS A 339 5.95 43.44 2.92
C LYS A 339 5.21 42.11 3.02
N ASP A 340 5.41 41.21 2.05
CA ASP A 340 4.81 39.88 2.00
C ASP A 340 5.86 38.86 1.56
N GLU A 341 6.42 38.17 2.55
CA GLU A 341 7.46 37.16 2.37
C GLU A 341 6.95 35.93 1.60
N GLY A 342 5.69 35.54 1.80
CA GLY A 342 5.10 34.38 1.12
C GLY A 342 5.03 34.58 -0.38
N ALA A 343 4.63 35.77 -0.82
CA ALA A 343 4.61 36.12 -2.22
C ALA A 343 6.02 36.22 -2.83
N ARG A 344 7.01 36.73 -2.07
CA ARG A 344 8.41 36.75 -2.51
C ARG A 344 8.93 35.33 -2.72
N LEU A 345 8.68 34.43 -1.77
CA LEU A 345 9.04 33.02 -1.87
C LEU A 345 8.36 32.37 -3.07
N PHE A 346 7.06 32.60 -3.27
CA PHE A 346 6.33 32.06 -4.42
C PHE A 346 6.88 32.57 -5.75
N SER A 347 7.13 33.88 -5.86
CA SER A 347 7.68 34.49 -7.07
C SER A 347 9.06 33.96 -7.40
N GLY A 348 9.92 33.75 -6.39
CA GLY A 348 11.30 33.33 -6.59
C GLY A 348 11.47 31.83 -6.84
N ASN A 349 10.53 31.00 -6.37
CA ASN A 349 10.68 29.54 -6.38
C ASN A 349 9.61 28.79 -7.19
N CYS A 350 8.40 29.35 -7.38
CA CYS A 350 7.23 28.58 -7.86
C CYS A 350 6.63 29.15 -9.16
N ALA A 351 6.57 30.47 -9.29
CA ALA A 351 5.78 31.15 -10.33
C ALA A 351 6.25 30.89 -11.77
N SER A 352 7.53 30.52 -11.98
CA SER A 352 8.05 30.18 -13.31
C SER A 352 7.45 28.90 -13.88
N CYS A 353 7.02 27.97 -13.03
CA CYS A 353 6.46 26.68 -13.42
C CYS A 353 4.94 26.65 -13.23
N HIS A 354 4.44 27.12 -12.08
CA HIS A 354 3.01 27.14 -11.76
C HIS A 354 2.27 28.38 -12.29
N GLY A 355 2.98 29.29 -12.97
CA GLY A 355 2.45 30.55 -13.45
C GLY A 355 2.29 31.59 -12.34
N SER A 356 2.28 32.86 -12.73
CA SER A 356 2.12 33.99 -11.80
C SER A 356 0.79 34.02 -11.05
N SER A 357 -0.21 33.31 -11.58
CA SER A 357 -1.56 33.23 -10.99
C SER A 357 -1.87 31.85 -10.42
N GLY A 358 -0.88 30.96 -10.32
CA GLY A 358 -1.04 29.58 -9.85
C GLY A 358 -1.79 28.66 -10.81
N GLN A 359 -1.93 29.04 -12.08
CA GLN A 359 -2.74 28.31 -13.07
C GLN A 359 -2.08 27.06 -13.64
N GLY A 360 -0.76 26.89 -13.47
CA GLY A 360 0.00 25.80 -14.09
C GLY A 360 0.24 26.02 -15.58
N THR A 361 0.63 24.94 -16.27
CA THR A 361 0.77 24.92 -17.73
C THR A 361 -0.50 24.41 -18.40
N GLU A 362 -0.75 24.81 -19.64
CA GLU A 362 -1.98 24.42 -20.39
C GLU A 362 -2.08 22.90 -20.59
N ASP A 363 -0.95 22.23 -20.78
CA ASP A 363 -0.87 20.77 -20.88
C ASP A 363 -1.07 20.07 -19.52
N GLY A 364 -1.06 20.83 -18.42
CA GLY A 364 -1.16 20.35 -17.05
C GLY A 364 0.05 19.55 -16.57
N PHE A 365 1.22 19.70 -17.21
CA PHE A 365 2.49 19.16 -16.72
C PHE A 365 2.81 19.73 -15.34
N TYR A 366 2.86 21.05 -15.23
CA TYR A 366 2.80 21.73 -13.93
C TYR A 366 1.33 21.97 -13.59
N PRO A 367 0.81 21.35 -12.52
CA PRO A 367 -0.60 21.44 -12.21
C PRO A 367 -0.98 22.84 -11.73
N SER A 368 -2.24 23.18 -11.94
CA SER A 368 -2.89 24.28 -11.22
C SER A 368 -2.78 24.09 -9.71
N LEU A 369 -2.52 25.18 -9.00
CA LEU A 369 -2.48 25.23 -7.54
C LEU A 369 -3.86 25.46 -6.92
N PHE A 370 -4.87 25.79 -7.72
CA PHE A 370 -6.28 25.78 -7.34
C PHE A 370 -7.02 24.61 -7.98
N HIS A 371 -8.13 24.21 -7.36
CA HIS A 371 -8.84 22.98 -7.72
C HIS A 371 -7.92 21.76 -7.66
N ASN A 372 -7.06 21.69 -6.65
CA ASN A 372 -6.04 20.65 -6.52
C ASN A 372 -6.09 20.06 -5.12
N SER A 373 -6.13 18.72 -5.01
CA SER A 373 -6.16 18.04 -3.72
C SER A 373 -5.03 18.46 -2.79
N ALA A 374 -3.82 18.68 -3.31
CA ALA A 374 -2.67 19.04 -2.48
C ALA A 374 -2.85 20.38 -1.74
N THR A 375 -3.60 21.33 -2.32
CA THR A 375 -3.84 22.66 -1.74
C THR A 375 -5.22 22.83 -1.13
N ALA A 376 -6.13 21.89 -1.33
CA ALA A 376 -7.51 21.97 -0.87
C ALA A 376 -7.84 21.04 0.31
N GLU A 377 -6.97 20.09 0.63
CA GLU A 377 -7.18 19.17 1.76
C GLU A 377 -7.07 19.87 3.12
N GLN A 378 -7.79 19.33 4.11
CA GLN A 378 -7.73 19.80 5.49
C GLN A 378 -6.40 19.45 6.17
N ASN A 379 -5.74 18.37 5.73
CA ASN A 379 -4.39 18.04 6.16
C ASN A 379 -3.37 18.65 5.18
N PRO A 380 -2.51 19.59 5.62
CA PRO A 380 -1.54 20.25 4.74
C PRO A 380 -0.32 19.38 4.39
N ALA A 381 -0.21 18.16 4.92
CA ALA A 381 0.96 17.31 4.73
C ALA A 381 1.33 17.11 3.25
N ASN A 382 0.34 16.94 2.36
CA ASN A 382 0.61 16.78 0.93
C ASN A 382 1.22 18.03 0.29
N LEU A 383 0.74 19.24 0.63
CA LEU A 383 1.36 20.50 0.19
C LEU A 383 2.79 20.61 0.69
N VAL A 384 2.98 20.41 1.99
CA VAL A 384 4.29 20.56 2.65
C VAL A 384 5.28 19.53 2.10
N ALA A 385 4.89 18.26 2.01
CA ALA A 385 5.72 17.19 1.47
C ALA A 385 6.05 17.41 -0.01
N THR A 386 5.12 17.95 -0.79
CA THR A 386 5.40 18.33 -2.19
C THR A 386 6.45 19.42 -2.28
N ILE A 387 6.40 20.45 -1.43
CA ILE A 387 7.42 21.52 -1.40
C ILE A 387 8.77 20.95 -0.93
N LEU A 388 8.77 20.16 0.13
CA LEU A 388 10.00 19.62 0.71
C LEU A 388 10.66 18.60 -0.21
N ASN A 389 9.90 17.62 -0.71
CA ASN A 389 10.41 16.45 -1.41
C ASN A 389 10.34 16.54 -2.92
N GLY A 390 9.63 17.54 -3.45
CA GLY A 390 9.35 17.60 -4.88
C GLY A 390 8.42 16.48 -5.31
N VAL A 391 8.34 16.29 -6.62
CA VAL A 391 7.60 15.19 -7.26
C VAL A 391 8.46 14.66 -8.39
N GLU A 392 8.74 13.37 -8.38
CA GLU A 392 9.41 12.69 -9.47
C GLU A 392 8.68 11.37 -9.74
N ARG A 393 8.32 11.13 -11.00
CA ARG A 393 7.77 9.85 -11.43
C ARG A 393 7.93 9.63 -12.92
N ASP A 394 8.11 8.36 -13.28
CA ASP A 394 8.18 7.92 -14.66
C ASP A 394 6.86 7.29 -15.09
N THR A 395 6.29 7.86 -16.14
CA THR A 395 5.07 7.33 -16.76
C THR A 395 5.36 6.91 -18.18
N ALA A 396 4.47 6.10 -18.77
CA ALA A 396 4.50 5.81 -20.20
C ALA A 396 4.49 7.08 -21.10
N GLN A 397 4.07 8.23 -20.56
CA GLN A 397 3.97 9.52 -21.26
C GLN A 397 5.21 10.40 -21.07
N GLY A 398 6.17 9.95 -20.26
CA GLY A 398 7.39 10.69 -19.92
C GLY A 398 7.59 10.87 -18.42
N ASN A 399 8.71 11.52 -18.09
CA ASN A 399 9.08 11.88 -16.73
C ASN A 399 8.31 13.13 -16.28
N VAL A 400 7.73 13.07 -15.08
CA VAL A 400 7.10 14.21 -14.41
C VAL A 400 8.03 14.66 -13.29
N PHE A 401 8.39 15.95 -13.28
CA PHE A 401 9.36 16.48 -12.34
C PHE A 401 8.94 17.84 -11.77
N MET A 402 8.95 17.92 -10.44
CA MET A 402 8.95 19.13 -9.64
C MET A 402 10.14 19.05 -8.68
N PRO A 403 11.06 20.03 -8.70
CA PRO A 403 12.23 19.99 -7.85
C PRO A 403 11.86 20.11 -6.37
N PRO A 404 12.63 19.48 -5.46
CA PRO A 404 12.48 19.70 -4.03
C PRO A 404 13.00 21.08 -3.60
N PHE A 405 12.48 21.56 -2.48
CA PHE A 405 12.97 22.73 -1.75
C PHE A 405 13.37 22.41 -0.30
N GLY A 406 13.47 21.11 0.01
CA GLY A 406 13.93 20.58 1.29
C GLY A 406 15.46 20.49 1.38
N GLU A 407 15.96 19.43 1.99
CA GLU A 407 17.41 19.20 2.21
C GLU A 407 18.04 18.29 1.14
N GLN A 408 17.27 17.88 0.13
CA GLN A 408 17.71 16.95 -0.89
C GLN A 408 18.85 17.57 -1.72
N PRO A 409 19.84 16.76 -2.17
CA PRO A 409 20.97 17.27 -2.93
C PRO A 409 20.61 17.96 -4.26
N ASN A 410 19.46 17.58 -4.85
CA ASN A 410 18.93 18.15 -6.08
C ASN A 410 17.94 19.31 -5.85
N ALA A 411 17.84 19.82 -4.62
CA ALA A 411 16.98 20.96 -4.33
C ALA A 411 17.48 22.23 -5.03
N LEU A 412 16.57 22.97 -5.67
CA LEU A 412 16.93 24.24 -6.32
C LEU A 412 17.30 25.32 -5.31
N ASN A 413 16.62 25.32 -4.17
CA ASN A 413 16.83 26.24 -3.08
C ASN A 413 16.40 25.57 -1.77
N HIS A 414 17.24 25.66 -0.74
CA HIS A 414 16.95 25.06 0.56
C HIS A 414 16.10 26.05 1.39
N LEU A 415 14.81 25.76 1.52
CA LEU A 415 13.91 26.53 2.37
C LEU A 415 13.87 25.94 3.78
N ASN A 416 14.04 26.79 4.78
CA ASN A 416 13.87 26.39 6.18
C ASN A 416 12.38 26.24 6.55
N ASP A 417 12.11 25.73 7.75
CA ASP A 417 10.75 25.39 8.17
C ASP A 417 9.82 26.62 8.25
N ASP A 418 10.33 27.77 8.68
CA ASP A 418 9.57 29.02 8.73
C ASP A 418 9.22 29.53 7.32
N GLN A 419 10.15 29.41 6.37
CA GLN A 419 9.94 29.80 4.98
C GLN A 419 8.91 28.89 4.30
N VAL A 420 9.01 27.57 4.50
CA VAL A 420 8.03 26.63 3.95
C VAL A 420 6.66 26.83 4.58
N ALA A 421 6.56 27.08 5.90
CA ALA A 421 5.30 27.40 6.54
C ALA A 421 4.70 28.70 5.99
N THR A 422 5.52 29.76 5.86
CA THR A 422 5.12 31.04 5.29
C THR A 422 4.60 30.89 3.86
N LEU A 423 5.36 30.17 3.01
CA LEU A 423 4.99 29.89 1.63
C LEU A 423 3.70 29.05 1.54
N SER A 424 3.59 28.00 2.35
CA SER A 424 2.42 27.11 2.36
C SER A 424 1.15 27.86 2.75
N ASN A 425 1.21 28.65 3.82
CA ASN A 425 0.08 29.49 4.25
C ASN A 425 -0.32 30.50 3.16
N TRP A 426 0.67 31.07 2.47
CA TRP A 426 0.42 31.99 1.37
C TRP A 426 -0.28 31.29 0.19
N ILE A 427 0.21 30.11 -0.23
CA ILE A 427 -0.41 29.28 -1.27
C ILE A 427 -1.85 28.92 -0.89
N LEU A 428 -2.08 28.46 0.34
CA LEU A 428 -3.40 28.06 0.82
C LEU A 428 -4.40 29.22 0.80
N ARG A 429 -3.99 30.41 1.26
CA ARG A 429 -4.86 31.61 1.26
C ARG A 429 -5.25 32.09 -0.14
N HIS A 430 -4.37 31.92 -1.12
CA HIS A 430 -4.58 32.48 -2.46
C HIS A 430 -5.12 31.47 -3.48
N TYR A 431 -4.69 30.21 -3.38
CA TYR A 431 -4.98 29.18 -4.37
C TYR A 431 -5.70 27.96 -3.77
N GLY A 432 -5.81 27.82 -2.45
CA GLY A 432 -6.29 26.59 -1.83
C GLY A 432 -7.32 26.81 -0.74
N ASN A 433 -7.24 25.97 0.29
CA ASN A 433 -8.06 26.03 1.48
C ASN A 433 -7.50 27.06 2.48
N ALA A 434 -8.06 28.27 2.49
CA ALA A 434 -7.61 29.37 3.34
C ALA A 434 -7.87 29.15 4.86
N GLU A 435 -8.67 28.14 5.23
CA GLU A 435 -8.95 27.80 6.64
C GLU A 435 -7.80 27.00 7.27
N VAL A 436 -6.98 26.35 6.44
CA VAL A 436 -5.83 25.55 6.90
C VAL A 436 -4.64 26.45 7.15
N THR A 437 -4.00 26.27 8.31
CA THR A 437 -2.75 26.95 8.66
C THR A 437 -1.66 25.93 8.90
N VAL A 438 -0.46 26.22 8.40
CA VAL A 438 0.75 25.41 8.55
C VAL A 438 1.71 26.11 9.51
N SER A 439 2.17 25.40 10.54
CA SER A 439 3.23 25.88 11.44
C SER A 439 4.61 25.36 11.01
N ALA A 440 5.67 26.07 11.40
CA ALA A 440 7.05 25.59 11.21
C ALA A 440 7.29 24.23 11.90
N SER A 441 6.66 23.98 13.05
CA SER A 441 6.77 22.69 13.73
C SER A 441 6.15 21.52 12.93
N GLN A 442 5.04 21.76 12.22
CA GLN A 442 4.45 20.78 11.32
C GLN A 442 5.36 20.54 10.11
N VAL A 443 5.96 21.59 9.55
CA VAL A 443 6.96 21.42 8.48
C VAL A 443 8.13 20.57 8.96
N ALA A 444 8.67 20.88 10.14
CA ALA A 444 9.77 20.12 10.74
C ALA A 444 9.40 18.64 10.96
N GLU A 445 8.15 18.35 11.33
CA GLU A 445 7.65 16.99 11.46
C GLU A 445 7.61 16.26 10.13
N ILE A 446 7.01 16.87 9.09
CA ILE A 446 7.00 16.28 7.74
C ILE A 446 8.41 16.11 7.18
N ARG A 447 9.31 17.07 7.42
CA ARG A 447 10.73 16.98 7.01
C ARG A 447 11.45 15.78 7.62
N ARG A 448 11.08 15.37 8.84
CA ARG A 448 11.62 14.18 9.51
C ARG A 448 10.94 12.86 9.12
N GLY A 449 10.06 12.87 8.11
CA GLY A 449 9.34 11.68 7.66
C GLY A 449 7.92 11.53 8.23
N GLY A 450 7.37 12.59 8.84
CA GLY A 450 6.00 12.60 9.35
C GLY A 450 5.87 12.33 10.85
N PRO A 451 4.63 12.20 11.36
CA PRO A 451 4.38 12.04 12.79
C PRO A 451 4.91 10.70 13.31
N ALA A 452 5.65 10.76 14.41
CA ALA A 452 6.13 9.58 15.10
C ALA A 452 4.99 8.85 15.83
N SER A 453 5.03 7.52 15.85
CA SER A 453 4.04 6.74 16.61
C SER A 453 4.45 6.65 18.08
N PRO A 454 3.55 6.95 19.03
CA PRO A 454 3.85 6.77 20.45
C PRO A 454 3.99 5.29 20.85
N LEU A 455 3.72 4.36 19.92
CA LEU A 455 3.73 2.93 20.17
C LEU A 455 5.02 2.39 20.73
N VAL A 456 6.18 2.88 20.25
CA VAL A 456 7.47 2.41 20.76
C VAL A 456 7.57 2.72 22.26
N MET A 457 7.26 3.96 22.65
CA MET A 457 7.31 4.42 24.03
C MET A 457 6.26 3.69 24.89
N MET A 458 5.04 3.52 24.38
CA MET A 458 3.97 2.82 25.09
C MET A 458 4.27 1.34 25.27
N ALA A 459 4.84 0.67 24.25
CA ALA A 459 5.26 -0.73 24.35
C ALA A 459 6.37 -0.89 25.39
N GLN A 460 7.33 0.04 25.43
CA GLN A 460 8.38 0.06 26.47
C GLN A 460 7.80 0.23 27.87
N VAL A 461 6.89 1.18 28.07
CA VAL A 461 6.20 1.41 29.35
C VAL A 461 5.37 0.19 29.74
N GLY A 462 4.65 -0.43 28.78
CA GLY A 462 3.85 -1.63 29.00
C GLY A 462 4.70 -2.83 29.44
N VAL A 463 5.83 -3.06 28.79
CA VAL A 463 6.77 -4.14 29.18
C VAL A 463 7.38 -3.86 30.55
N ALA A 464 7.76 -2.60 30.85
CA ALA A 464 8.26 -2.24 32.16
C ALA A 464 7.21 -2.49 33.26
N ALA A 465 5.96 -2.09 33.04
CA ALA A 465 4.85 -2.33 33.96
C ALA A 465 4.58 -3.83 34.17
N ALA A 466 4.58 -4.63 33.10
CA ALA A 466 4.44 -6.08 33.19
C ALA A 466 5.59 -6.72 33.99
N GLY A 467 6.83 -6.25 33.78
CA GLY A 467 8.00 -6.66 34.56
C GLY A 467 7.82 -6.38 36.06
N VAL A 468 7.33 -5.20 36.43
CA VAL A 468 7.04 -4.84 37.83
C VAL A 468 5.97 -5.77 38.43
N VAL A 469 4.89 -6.07 37.68
CA VAL A 469 3.83 -6.98 38.14
C VAL A 469 4.37 -8.40 38.33
N ILE A 470 5.19 -8.92 37.41
CA ILE A 470 5.80 -10.25 37.52
C ILE A 470 6.74 -10.31 38.73
N ILE A 471 7.57 -9.30 38.94
CA ILE A 471 8.45 -9.22 40.12
C ILE A 471 7.61 -9.19 41.40
N ALA A 472 6.54 -8.40 41.45
CA ALA A 472 5.64 -8.34 42.60
C ALA A 472 4.97 -9.69 42.88
N LEU A 473 4.53 -10.42 41.84
CA LEU A 473 3.96 -11.76 41.95
C LEU A 473 5.00 -12.78 42.45
N ILE A 474 6.23 -12.75 41.93
CA ILE A 474 7.32 -13.60 42.39
C ILE A 474 7.62 -13.32 43.87
N LEU A 475 7.78 -12.05 44.25
CA LEU A 475 8.01 -11.65 45.64
C LEU A 475 6.85 -12.07 46.55
N PHE A 476 5.61 -11.95 46.11
CA PHE A 476 4.43 -12.40 46.84
C PHE A 476 4.42 -13.93 47.02
N LEU A 477 4.74 -14.69 45.98
CA LEU A 477 4.83 -16.16 46.04
C LEU A 477 5.98 -16.62 46.95
N LEU A 478 7.14 -15.96 46.88
CA LEU A 478 8.29 -16.22 47.76
C LEU A 478 7.95 -15.88 49.22
N TRP A 479 7.29 -14.76 49.47
CA TRP A 479 6.83 -14.36 50.80
C TRP A 479 5.82 -15.36 51.37
N ARG A 480 4.85 -15.80 50.55
CA ARG A 480 3.86 -16.82 50.94
C ARG A 480 4.51 -18.16 51.26
N ARG A 481 5.52 -18.57 50.47
CA ARG A 481 6.29 -19.80 50.71
C ARG A 481 7.08 -19.72 52.02
N LYS A 482 7.74 -18.59 52.29
CA LYS A 482 8.46 -18.36 53.56
C LYS A 482 7.52 -18.39 54.76
N ARG A 483 6.33 -17.77 54.67
CA ARG A 483 5.31 -17.83 55.72
C ARG A 483 4.84 -19.26 56.02
N ARG A 484 4.68 -20.10 54.99
CA ARG A 484 4.31 -21.53 55.16
C ARG A 484 5.42 -22.41 55.72
N GLN A 485 6.68 -21.99 55.64
CA GLN A 485 7.80 -22.74 56.23
C GLN A 485 8.03 -22.36 57.70
N ASN A 486 7.55 -21.19 58.12
CA ASN A 486 7.71 -20.67 59.48
C ASN A 486 6.45 -20.88 60.37
N ALA A 487 5.39 -21.45 59.81
CA ALA A 487 4.16 -21.86 60.49
C ALA A 487 4.07 -23.38 60.42
#